data_AF-A0A926C3E9-F1
#
_entry.id   AF-A0A926C3E9-F1
#
_cell.length_a   1.000
_cell.length_b   1.000
_cell.length_c   1.000
_cell.angle_alpha   90.00
_cell.angle_beta   90.00
_cell.angle_gamma   90.00
#
_symmetry.space_group_name_H-M   'P 1'
#
loop_
_entity.id
_entity.type
_entity.pdbx_description
1 polymer ?
#
loop_
_entity_poly.entity_id
_entity_poly.type
_entity_poly.pdbx_seq_one_letter_code
_entity_poly.pdbx_strand_id
1 'polypeptide(L)'
;MNAFVMNLTPATPHFDWGTDGLVLWIEELDAVDSLAVQMDAVLNRVAFAIELQTGWDHRTDGETYHPLYGYHLLLRDARGSWHAIRTDAAGQFIDLVPLEEFDYEIAYDKVMWVE
;
A
#
# COMPACT_ATOMS: atom_id res chain seq x y z
N MET A 1 19.22 36.75 -12.79
CA MET A 1 18.51 35.49 -13.08
C MET A 1 18.06 34.94 -11.74
N ASN A 2 16.78 35.07 -11.39
CA ASN A 2 16.25 34.65 -10.10
C ASN A 2 15.76 33.21 -10.21
N ALA A 3 16.34 32.30 -9.44
CA ALA A 3 15.82 30.95 -9.30
C ALA A 3 14.54 31.01 -8.44
N PHE A 4 13.43 30.55 -9.00
CA PHE A 4 12.18 30.38 -8.26
C PHE A 4 12.23 29.00 -7.59
N VAL A 5 12.31 28.97 -6.26
CA VAL A 5 12.21 27.73 -5.49
C VAL A 5 10.73 27.44 -5.29
N MET A 6 10.21 26.47 -6.04
CA MET A 6 8.84 26.00 -5.89
C MET A 6 8.83 24.99 -4.74
N ASN A 7 8.31 25.40 -3.58
CA ASN A 7 8.03 24.46 -2.48
C ASN A 7 6.83 23.60 -2.89
N LEU A 8 7.10 22.43 -3.46
CA LEU A 8 6.11 21.38 -3.64
C LEU A 8 5.92 20.71 -2.29
N THR A 9 4.84 21.07 -1.58
CA THR A 9 4.39 20.26 -0.44
C THR A 9 3.79 18.98 -1.02
N PRO A 10 4.27 17.78 -0.66
CA PRO A 10 3.65 16.54 -1.11
C PRO A 10 2.16 16.56 -0.73
N ALA A 11 1.28 16.35 -1.70
CA ALA A 11 -0.14 16.23 -1.41
C ALA A 11 -0.36 15.02 -0.49
N THR A 12 -1.27 15.15 0.47
CA THR A 12 -1.63 14.03 1.35
C THR A 12 -2.15 12.87 0.47
N PRO A 13 -1.56 11.67 0.55
CA PRO A 13 -2.03 10.54 -0.24
C PRO A 13 -3.51 10.30 0.05
N HIS A 14 -4.31 10.25 -1.02
CA HIS A 14 -5.76 10.07 -0.96
C HIS A 14 -6.09 8.68 -1.48
N PHE A 15 -6.43 7.78 -0.55
CA PHE A 15 -6.65 6.37 -0.84
C PHE A 15 -7.68 5.79 0.12
N ASP A 16 -8.40 4.78 -0.35
CA ASP A 16 -9.17 3.87 0.49
C ASP A 16 -8.42 2.55 0.66
N TRP A 17 -8.72 1.82 1.73
CA TRP A 17 -8.13 0.50 1.95
C TRP A 17 -9.10 -0.42 2.70
N GLY A 18 -8.88 -1.71 2.57
CA GLY A 18 -9.65 -2.73 3.27
C GLY A 18 -8.92 -4.07 3.32
N THR A 19 -9.49 -5.02 4.04
CA THR A 19 -8.98 -6.40 4.12
C THR A 19 -10.07 -7.40 3.76
N ASP A 20 -9.66 -8.49 3.14
CA ASP A 20 -10.50 -9.64 2.78
C ASP A 20 -9.70 -10.93 3.01
N GLY A 21 -9.90 -11.52 4.19
CA GLY A 21 -9.08 -12.64 4.64
C GLY A 21 -7.60 -12.25 4.74
N LEU A 22 -6.77 -12.83 3.87
CA LEU A 22 -5.33 -12.58 3.80
C LEU A 22 -4.94 -11.47 2.82
N VAL A 23 -5.88 -10.91 2.07
CA VAL A 23 -5.58 -9.84 1.12
C VAL A 23 -5.91 -8.49 1.75
N LEU A 24 -4.99 -7.54 1.62
CA LEU A 24 -5.22 -6.14 1.91
C LEU A 24 -5.18 -5.37 0.59
N TRP A 25 -6.27 -4.69 0.26
CA TRP A 25 -6.35 -3.87 -0.94
C TRP A 25 -6.28 -2.39 -0.58
N ILE A 26 -5.66 -1.63 -1.47
CA ILE A 26 -5.54 -0.17 -1.43
C ILE A 26 -6.07 0.36 -2.76
N GLU A 27 -6.96 1.33 -2.73
CA GLU A 27 -7.53 1.97 -3.91
C GLU A 27 -7.06 3.42 -4.02
N GLU A 28 -6.47 3.74 -5.17
CA GLU A 28 -6.09 5.10 -5.54
C GLU A 28 -7.31 5.91 -5.97
N LEU A 29 -7.59 6.99 -5.23
CA LEU A 29 -8.79 7.82 -5.45
C LEU A 29 -8.55 9.00 -6.41
N ASP A 30 -7.29 9.31 -6.75
CA ASP A 30 -6.93 10.39 -7.66
C ASP A 30 -5.70 10.01 -8.52
N ALA A 31 -5.72 10.40 -9.79
CA ALA A 31 -4.63 10.18 -10.74
C ALA A 31 -3.58 11.31 -10.75
N VAL A 32 -3.82 12.41 -10.04
CA VAL A 32 -2.94 13.61 -10.04
C VAL A 32 -1.57 13.32 -9.41
N ASP A 33 -1.52 12.48 -8.37
CA ASP A 33 -0.29 12.06 -7.70
C ASP A 33 -0.33 10.56 -7.42
N SER A 34 0.46 9.78 -8.17
CA SER A 34 0.37 8.33 -8.04
C SER A 34 0.78 7.85 -6.65
N LEU A 35 -0.07 7.05 -6.00
CA LEU A 35 0.22 6.39 -4.73
C LEU A 35 1.49 5.54 -4.80
N ALA A 36 1.84 5.02 -5.98
CA ALA A 36 3.06 4.26 -6.19
C ALA A 36 4.32 5.03 -5.75
N VAL A 37 4.35 6.35 -5.94
CA VAL A 37 5.49 7.20 -5.57
C VAL A 37 5.54 7.46 -4.06
N GLN A 38 4.42 7.28 -3.37
CA GLN A 38 4.27 7.50 -1.93
C GLN A 38 3.99 6.20 -1.17
N MET A 39 4.29 5.04 -1.78
CA MET A 39 3.79 3.75 -1.30
C MET A 39 4.27 3.44 0.13
N ASP A 40 5.52 3.73 0.48
CA ASP A 40 5.99 3.59 1.86
C ASP A 40 5.14 4.41 2.86
N ALA A 41 4.74 5.63 2.50
CA ALA A 41 3.91 6.46 3.36
C ALA A 41 2.48 5.90 3.48
N VAL A 42 1.95 5.31 2.40
CA VAL A 42 0.65 4.63 2.38
C VAL A 42 0.69 3.39 3.28
N LEU A 43 1.67 2.50 3.08
CA LEU A 43 1.85 1.28 3.87
C LEU A 43 2.02 1.59 5.36
N ASN A 44 2.80 2.61 5.71
CA ASN A 44 2.95 3.04 7.10
C ASN A 44 1.64 3.53 7.72
N ARG A 45 0.80 4.25 6.97
CA ARG A 45 -0.52 4.71 7.46
C ARG A 45 -1.48 3.56 7.67
N VAL A 46 -1.49 2.59 6.75
CA VAL A 46 -2.32 1.38 6.86
C VAL A 46 -1.86 0.52 8.03
N ALA A 47 -0.55 0.28 8.16
CA ALA A 47 0.02 -0.45 9.29
C ALA A 47 -0.38 0.19 10.62
N PHE A 48 -0.25 1.51 10.74
CA PHE A 48 -0.67 2.25 11.93
C PHE A 48 -2.18 2.16 12.19
N ALA A 49 -3.01 2.14 11.14
CA ALA A 49 -4.45 1.97 11.31
C ALA A 49 -4.81 0.56 11.83
N ILE A 50 -4.11 -0.48 11.38
CA ILE A 50 -4.27 -1.85 11.90
C ILE A 50 -3.86 -1.93 13.37
N GLU A 51 -2.75 -1.32 13.74
CA GLU A 51 -2.30 -1.21 15.14
C GLU A 51 -3.35 -0.56 16.03
N LEU A 52 -3.93 0.56 15.58
CA LEU A 52 -5.00 1.24 16.32
C LEU A 52 -6.26 0.39 16.48
N GLN A 53 -6.63 -0.38 15.45
CA GLN A 53 -7.80 -1.26 15.49
C GLN A 53 -7.60 -2.47 16.40
N THR A 54 -6.39 -3.02 16.42
CA THR A 54 -6.05 -4.22 17.19
C THR A 54 -5.62 -3.91 18.63
N GLY A 55 -5.23 -2.66 18.91
CA GLY A 55 -4.66 -2.24 20.19
C GLY A 55 -3.22 -2.71 20.40
N TRP A 56 -2.55 -3.17 19.34
CA TRP A 56 -1.20 -3.68 19.36
C TRP A 56 -0.22 -2.64 18.79
N ASP A 57 0.96 -2.52 19.40
CA ASP A 57 2.06 -1.67 18.92
C ASP A 57 3.30 -2.53 18.68
N HIS A 58 3.57 -2.83 17.42
CA HIS A 58 4.63 -3.76 17.01
C HIS A 58 6.03 -3.26 17.40
N ARG A 59 6.20 -1.96 17.64
CA ARG A 59 7.49 -1.33 18.01
C ARG A 59 7.86 -1.59 19.46
N THR A 60 6.86 -1.85 20.31
CA THR A 60 7.05 -2.07 21.75
C THR A 60 7.14 -3.54 22.12
N ASP A 61 6.76 -4.44 21.21
CA ASP A 61 6.63 -5.88 21.47
C ASP A 61 7.86 -6.70 20.99
N GLY A 62 8.99 -6.02 20.79
CA GLY A 62 10.36 -6.57 20.85
C GLY A 62 10.81 -7.52 19.73
N GLU A 63 9.94 -8.39 19.22
CA GLU A 63 10.23 -9.39 18.17
C GLU A 63 9.02 -9.66 17.26
N THR A 64 8.13 -8.68 17.14
CA THR A 64 6.91 -8.82 16.37
C THR A 64 7.09 -8.46 14.90
N TYR A 65 6.46 -9.25 14.03
CA TYR A 65 6.36 -8.98 12.61
C TYR A 65 5.71 -7.61 12.34
N HIS A 66 6.06 -6.98 11.22
CA HIS A 66 5.39 -5.74 10.77
C HIS A 66 3.86 -5.93 10.71
N PRO A 67 3.01 -4.91 10.96
CA PRO A 67 1.56 -5.10 10.96
C PRO A 67 0.96 -5.57 9.64
N LEU A 68 1.68 -5.40 8.53
CA LEU A 68 1.30 -5.89 7.21
C LEU A 68 1.79 -7.32 6.94
N TYR A 69 2.57 -7.92 7.85
CA TYR A 69 3.12 -9.24 7.66
C TYR A 69 2.02 -10.30 7.56
N GLY A 70 2.15 -11.18 6.57
CA GLY A 70 1.18 -12.22 6.27
C GLY A 70 0.02 -11.77 5.37
N TYR A 71 -0.10 -10.46 5.09
CA TYR A 71 -1.03 -9.97 4.07
C TYR A 71 -0.41 -10.02 2.68
N HIS A 72 -1.23 -10.43 1.71
CA HIS A 72 -0.99 -10.20 0.29
C HIS A 72 -1.53 -8.82 -0.06
N LEU A 73 -0.70 -7.96 -0.63
CA LEU A 73 -1.03 -6.54 -0.80
C LEU A 73 -1.41 -6.24 -2.24
N LEU A 74 -2.56 -5.60 -2.44
CA LEU A 74 -3.06 -5.16 -3.74
C LEU A 74 -3.19 -3.64 -3.80
N LEU A 75 -2.83 -3.08 -4.95
CA LEU A 75 -3.13 -1.71 -5.35
C LEU A 75 -4.07 -1.72 -6.54
N ARG A 76 -5.21 -1.02 -6.42
CA ARG A 76 -6.03 -0.59 -7.55
C ARG A 76 -5.59 0.81 -7.95
N ASP A 77 -5.02 0.94 -9.14
CA ASP A 77 -4.65 2.26 -9.66
C ASP A 77 -5.90 3.09 -10.03
N ALA A 78 -5.72 4.39 -10.25
CA ALA A 78 -6.81 5.29 -10.65
C ALA A 78 -7.46 4.92 -12.01
N ARG A 79 -6.86 4.01 -12.78
CA ARG A 79 -7.42 3.47 -14.03
C ARG A 79 -8.25 2.21 -13.78
N GLY A 80 -8.26 1.70 -12.55
CA GLY A 80 -8.97 0.50 -12.12
C GLY A 80 -8.17 -0.79 -12.29
N SER A 81 -6.89 -0.73 -12.65
CA SER A 81 -6.03 -1.91 -12.86
C SER A 81 -5.39 -2.36 -11.56
N TRP A 82 -5.36 -3.67 -11.33
CA TRP A 82 -4.76 -4.27 -10.14
C TRP A 82 -3.27 -4.53 -10.30
N HIS A 83 -2.54 -4.22 -9.24
CA HIS A 83 -1.11 -4.47 -9.07
C HIS A 83 -0.89 -5.16 -7.73
N ALA A 84 0.03 -6.12 -7.68
CA ALA A 84 0.54 -6.63 -6.42
C ALA A 84 1.59 -5.65 -5.88
N ILE A 85 1.48 -5.31 -4.59
CA ILE A 85 2.47 -4.51 -3.88
C ILE A 85 3.44 -5.47 -3.21
N ARG A 86 4.72 -5.42 -3.59
CA ARG A 86 5.75 -6.23 -2.95
C ARG A 86 6.42 -5.42 -1.85
N THR A 87 6.61 -6.08 -0.71
CA THR A 87 7.28 -5.50 0.45
C THR A 87 8.37 -6.42 0.97
N ASP A 88 9.38 -5.85 1.62
CA ASP A 88 10.36 -6.64 2.33
C ASP A 88 9.83 -7.13 3.69
N ALA A 89 10.64 -7.88 4.43
CA ALA A 89 10.27 -8.40 5.74
C ALA A 89 10.02 -7.30 6.80
N ALA A 90 10.48 -6.07 6.56
CA ALA A 90 10.22 -4.91 7.42
C ALA A 90 8.96 -4.14 6.99
N GLY A 91 8.26 -4.58 5.94
CA GLY A 91 7.09 -3.91 5.39
C GLY A 91 7.42 -2.70 4.50
N GLN A 92 8.68 -2.55 4.07
CA GLN A 92 9.09 -1.48 3.16
C GLN A 92 8.73 -1.84 1.72
N PHE A 93 8.29 -0.86 0.95
CA PHE A 93 7.93 -1.03 -0.45
C PHE A 93 9.14 -1.41 -1.30
N ILE A 94 8.99 -2.45 -2.14
CA ILE A 94 9.99 -2.88 -3.12
C ILE A 94 9.57 -2.40 -4.52
N ASP A 95 8.46 -2.91 -5.02
CA ASP A 95 7.93 -2.61 -6.35
C ASP A 95 6.45 -2.97 -6.51
N LEU A 96 5.88 -2.57 -7.65
CA LEU A 96 4.54 -2.95 -8.09
C LEU A 96 4.66 -3.95 -9.24
N VAL A 97 3.96 -5.09 -9.11
CA VAL A 97 3.85 -6.08 -10.17
C VAL A 97 2.46 -5.95 -10.80
N PRO A 98 2.35 -5.57 -12.09
CA PRO A 98 1.06 -5.49 -12.76
C PRO A 98 0.45 -6.90 -12.86
N LEU A 99 -0.80 -7.04 -12.43
CA LEU A 99 -1.53 -8.31 -12.55
C LEU A 99 -2.27 -8.42 -13.88
N GLU A 100 -2.36 -7.31 -14.63
CA GLU A 100 -3.07 -7.18 -15.91
C GLU A 100 -4.57 -7.49 -15.80
N GLU A 101 -5.19 -7.17 -14.65
CA GLU A 101 -6.60 -7.45 -14.38
C GLU A 101 -7.36 -6.24 -13.84
N PHE A 102 -8.66 -6.18 -14.16
CA PHE A 102 -9.62 -5.23 -13.59
C PHE A 102 -10.58 -5.89 -12.58
N ASP A 103 -10.77 -7.20 -12.70
CA ASP A 103 -11.63 -7.99 -11.82
C ASP A 103 -10.90 -8.29 -10.51
N TYR A 104 -11.53 -7.94 -9.38
CA TYR A 104 -10.94 -8.13 -8.05
C TYR A 104 -10.77 -9.60 -7.69
N GLU A 105 -11.70 -10.48 -8.06
CA GLU A 105 -11.63 -11.91 -7.71
C GLU A 105 -10.44 -12.58 -8.39
N ILE A 106 -10.16 -12.19 -9.63
CA ILE A 106 -8.99 -12.68 -10.37
C ILE A 106 -7.70 -12.08 -9.79
N ALA A 107 -7.70 -10.78 -9.45
CA ALA A 107 -6.56 -10.13 -8.81
C ALA A 107 -6.25 -10.75 -7.44
N TYR A 108 -7.29 -11.08 -6.67
CA TYR A 108 -7.21 -11.78 -5.39
C TYR A 108 -6.51 -13.12 -5.57
N ASP A 109 -6.98 -13.97 -6.48
CA ASP A 109 -6.35 -15.27 -6.72
C ASP A 109 -4.89 -15.11 -7.16
N LYS A 110 -4.61 -14.18 -8.08
CA LYS A 110 -3.24 -13.92 -8.57
C LYS A 110 -2.28 -13.46 -7.48
N VAL A 111 -2.69 -12.55 -6.60
CA VAL A 111 -1.78 -11.98 -5.58
C VAL A 111 -1.33 -13.01 -4.56
N MET A 112 -2.10 -14.08 -4.34
CA MET A 112 -1.72 -15.20 -3.47
C MET A 112 -0.44 -15.91 -3.93
N TRP A 113 -0.08 -15.77 -5.21
CA TRP A 113 1.05 -16.45 -5.85
C TRP A 113 2.21 -15.50 -6.20
N VAL A 114 2.14 -14.24 -5.78
CA VAL A 114 3.22 -13.26 -5.98
C VAL A 114 4.16 -13.29 -4.78
N GLU A 115 5.46 -13.52 -5.03
CA GLU A 115 6.55 -13.56 -4.03
C GLU A 115 7.20 -12.21 -3.77
#